data_AF-A0A672Z450-F1
#
_entry.id   AF-A0A672Z450-F1
#
_cell.length_a   1.000
_cell.length_b   1.000
_cell.length_c   1.000
_cell.angle_alpha   90.00
_cell.angle_beta   90.00
_cell.angle_gamma   90.00
#
_symmetry.space_group_name_H-M   'P 1'
#
loop_
_entity.id
_entity.type
_entity.pdbx_description
1 polymer ?
#
loop_
_entity_poly.entity_id
_entity_poly.type
_entity_poly.pdbx_seq_one_letter_code
_entity_poly.pdbx_strand_id
1 'polypeptide(L)'
;MSIPCLSPHTPHGLAPNTRLANGSAALTAVRNTSRTEFIKHLKRYSGSSGQFSFSFVETHTVSSVRIRPRSVIGWSGEETAFPWNIDGELVEIANEVLIRYGNRKRMKKLI
;
A
#
# COMPACT_ATOMS: atom_id res chain seq x y z
N MET A 1 -20.84 5.35 4.12
CA MET A 1 -19.37 5.17 4.18
C MET A 1 -18.84 5.27 2.75
N SER A 2 -17.80 6.06 2.49
CA SER A 2 -17.13 6.04 1.17
C SER A 2 -16.12 4.91 1.12
N ILE A 3 -16.16 4.13 0.04
CA ILE A 3 -15.23 3.03 -0.22
C ILE A 3 -14.07 3.59 -1.06
N PRO A 4 -12.81 3.52 -0.58
CA PRO A 4 -11.67 4.02 -1.35
C PRO A 4 -11.53 3.30 -2.70
N CYS A 5 -11.32 4.09 -3.76
CA CYS A 5 -11.07 3.58 -5.11
C CYS A 5 -12.17 2.66 -5.66
N LEU A 6 -13.43 2.95 -5.34
CA LEU A 6 -14.59 2.27 -5.91
C LEU A 6 -14.66 2.53 -7.42
N SER A 7 -14.68 1.46 -8.22
CA SER A 7 -14.82 1.53 -9.69
C SER A 7 -15.53 0.29 -10.24
N PRO A 8 -15.97 0.27 -11.50
CA PRO A 8 -16.50 -0.94 -12.13
C PRO A 8 -15.53 -2.14 -12.11
N HIS A 9 -14.21 -1.87 -12.06
CA HIS A 9 -13.17 -2.90 -12.02
C HIS A 9 -12.81 -3.34 -10.60
N THR A 10 -13.25 -2.58 -9.59
CA THR A 10 -12.99 -2.80 -8.17
C THR A 10 -14.27 -2.48 -7.39
N PRO A 11 -15.33 -3.30 -7.52
CA PRO A 11 -16.67 -2.99 -6.99
C PRO A 11 -16.72 -2.92 -5.45
N HIS A 12 -15.67 -3.39 -4.78
CA HIS A 12 -15.50 -3.29 -3.33
C HIS A 12 -14.34 -2.36 -2.91
N GLY A 13 -13.77 -1.63 -3.88
CA GLY A 13 -12.59 -0.80 -3.68
C GLY A 13 -11.30 -1.62 -3.52
N LEU A 14 -10.17 -0.91 -3.47
CA LEU A 14 -8.84 -1.52 -3.27
C LEU A 14 -8.56 -1.87 -1.80
N ALA A 15 -9.31 -1.25 -0.88
CA ALA A 15 -9.12 -1.39 0.56
C ALA A 15 -10.49 -1.56 1.26
N PRO A 16 -11.23 -2.63 0.99
CA PRO A 16 -12.63 -2.82 1.42
C PRO A 16 -12.82 -2.75 2.94
N ASN A 17 -11.78 -3.10 3.71
CA ASN A 17 -11.81 -3.13 5.17
C ASN A 17 -11.31 -1.81 5.81
N THR A 18 -10.85 -0.84 5.01
CA THR A 18 -10.32 0.43 5.51
C THR A 18 -11.44 1.38 5.85
N ARG A 19 -11.34 2.02 7.01
CA ARG A 19 -12.27 3.07 7.45
C ARG A 19 -11.56 4.41 7.40
N LEU A 20 -12.11 5.35 6.63
CA LEU A 20 -11.62 6.73 6.62
C LEU A 20 -11.88 7.35 8.01
N ALA A 21 -10.88 8.04 8.57
CA ALA A 21 -10.92 8.73 9.87
C ALA A 21 -10.79 7.88 11.15
N ASN A 22 -10.23 6.68 11.09
CA ASN A 22 -9.82 5.95 12.30
C ASN A 22 -8.30 6.06 12.60
N GLY A 23 -7.54 6.81 11.80
CA GLY A 23 -6.09 6.92 11.93
C GLY A 23 -5.33 5.66 11.51
N SER A 24 -5.90 4.87 10.59
CA SER A 24 -5.24 3.69 10.01
C SER A 24 -5.28 3.71 8.48
N ALA A 25 -4.44 2.88 7.88
CA ALA A 25 -4.50 2.53 6.46
C ALA A 25 -4.35 1.02 6.26
N ALA A 26 -4.78 0.53 5.10
CA ALA A 26 -4.42 -0.80 4.64
C ALA A 26 -3.01 -0.79 4.03
N LEU A 27 -2.16 -1.67 4.53
CA LEU A 27 -0.88 -2.05 3.93
C LEU A 27 -1.07 -3.40 3.24
N THR A 28 -0.87 -3.44 1.93
CA THR A 28 -0.85 -4.68 1.14
C THR A 28 0.56 -4.90 0.62
N ALA A 29 1.18 -6.02 1.01
CA ALA A 29 2.51 -6.41 0.53
C ALA A 29 2.40 -7.63 -0.39
N VAL A 30 3.04 -7.56 -1.55
CA VAL A 30 3.10 -8.67 -2.52
C VAL A 30 4.54 -9.18 -2.52
N ARG A 31 4.72 -10.42 -2.08
CA ARG A 31 6.02 -11.12 -2.09
C ARG A 31 6.38 -11.59 -3.49
N ASN A 32 7.63 -12.00 -3.67
CA ASN A 32 8.10 -12.56 -4.94
C ASN A 32 7.21 -13.75 -5.38
N THR A 33 6.72 -13.70 -6.61
CA THR A 33 5.82 -14.69 -7.19
C THR A 33 5.98 -14.72 -8.71
N SER A 34 5.43 -15.73 -9.38
CA SER A 34 5.47 -15.78 -10.85
C SER A 34 4.55 -14.74 -11.49
N ARG A 35 4.85 -14.32 -12.72
CA ARG A 35 3.99 -13.43 -13.52
C ARG A 35 2.56 -13.98 -13.64
N THR A 36 2.42 -15.29 -13.83
CA THR A 36 1.11 -15.95 -13.98
C THR A 36 0.29 -15.86 -12.69
N GLU A 37 0.90 -16.15 -11.54
CA GLU A 37 0.25 -16.03 -10.23
C GLU A 37 -0.11 -14.57 -9.92
N PHE A 38 0.76 -13.62 -10.25
CA PHE A 38 0.47 -12.21 -10.10
C PHE A 38 -0.72 -11.75 -10.96
N ILE A 39 -0.82 -12.19 -12.22
CA ILE A 39 -1.97 -11.90 -13.08
C ILE A 39 -3.26 -12.50 -12.51
N LYS A 40 -3.21 -13.71 -11.94
CA LYS A 40 -4.37 -14.31 -11.25
C LYS A 40 -4.82 -13.45 -10.07
N HIS A 41 -3.88 -12.90 -9.30
CA HIS A 41 -4.17 -11.98 -8.21
C HIS A 41 -4.83 -10.68 -8.72
N LEU A 42 -4.30 -10.05 -9.76
CA LEU A 42 -4.90 -8.85 -10.36
C LEU A 42 -6.33 -9.09 -10.86
N LYS A 43 -6.58 -10.23 -11.51
CA LYS A 43 -7.94 -10.60 -11.94
C LYS A 43 -8.88 -10.88 -10.77
N ARG A 44 -8.37 -11.35 -9.63
CA ARG A 44 -9.19 -11.63 -8.46
C ARG A 44 -9.70 -10.36 -7.78
N TYR A 45 -8.99 -9.23 -7.92
CA TYR A 45 -9.43 -7.94 -7.37
C TYR A 45 -10.80 -7.47 -7.86
N SER A 46 -11.20 -7.83 -9.09
CA SER A 46 -12.54 -7.51 -9.62
C SER A 46 -13.63 -8.45 -9.11
N GLY A 47 -13.29 -9.47 -8.34
CA GLY A 47 -14.22 -10.44 -7.77
C GLY A 47 -14.83 -10.00 -6.44
N SER A 48 -15.85 -10.74 -6.01
CA SER A 48 -16.60 -10.48 -4.77
C SER A 48 -15.98 -11.09 -3.51
N SER A 49 -15.00 -12.00 -3.62
CA SER A 49 -14.37 -12.64 -2.47
C SER A 49 -12.94 -13.14 -2.74
N GLY A 50 -12.14 -13.25 -1.68
CA GLY A 50 -10.79 -13.82 -1.75
C GLY A 50 -9.77 -12.97 -2.51
N GLN A 51 -9.95 -11.65 -2.61
CA GLN A 51 -9.07 -10.73 -3.34
C GLN A 51 -7.60 -10.86 -2.87
N PHE A 52 -7.41 -11.12 -1.58
CA PHE A 52 -6.11 -11.26 -0.92
C PHE A 52 -5.78 -12.72 -0.53
N SER A 53 -6.53 -13.72 -1.01
CA SER A 53 -6.35 -15.13 -0.61
C SER A 53 -5.25 -15.82 -1.42
N PHE A 54 -4.07 -15.21 -1.48
CA PHE A 54 -2.87 -15.75 -2.12
C PHE A 54 -1.75 -15.82 -1.08
N SER A 55 -1.00 -16.92 -1.06
CA SER A 55 0.08 -17.10 -0.07
C SER A 55 1.19 -16.06 -0.18
N PHE A 56 1.34 -15.41 -1.34
CA PHE A 56 2.31 -14.33 -1.57
C PHE A 56 1.74 -12.93 -1.31
N VAL A 57 0.50 -12.79 -0.86
CA VAL A 57 -0.13 -11.50 -0.55
C VAL A 57 -0.41 -11.40 0.94
N GLU A 58 0.11 -10.35 1.57
CA GLU A 58 -0.12 -10.03 2.99
C GLU A 58 -0.89 -8.72 3.10
N THR A 59 -1.85 -8.65 4.02
CA THR A 59 -2.61 -7.42 4.29
C THR A 59 -2.65 -7.12 5.77
N HIS A 60 -2.41 -5.85 6.11
CA HIS A 60 -2.41 -5.37 7.49
C HIS A 60 -3.14 -4.04 7.58
N THR A 61 -3.86 -3.83 8.69
CA THR A 61 -4.30 -2.49 9.08
C THR A 61 -3.23 -1.88 9.96
N VAL A 62 -2.66 -0.75 9.54
CA VAL A 62 -1.50 -0.11 10.21
C VAL A 62 -1.82 1.33 10.58
N SER A 63 -1.28 1.79 11.71
CA SER A 63 -1.29 3.22 12.11
C SER A 63 0.02 3.93 11.74
N SER A 64 1.08 3.16 11.52
CA SER A 64 2.34 3.63 10.96
C SER A 64 3.07 2.48 10.30
N VAL A 65 3.84 2.76 9.26
CA VAL A 65 4.71 1.79 8.60
C VAL A 65 6.07 2.42 8.34
N ARG A 66 7.12 1.62 8.51
CA ARG A 66 8.48 1.98 8.14
C ARG A 66 8.95 1.06 7.03
N ILE A 67 9.32 1.63 5.90
CA ILE A 67 9.73 0.90 4.71
C ILE A 67 11.17 1.26 4.42
N ARG A 68 12.02 0.24 4.42
CA ARG A 68 13.43 0.38 4.04
C ARG A 68 13.66 -0.42 2.77
N PRO A 69 14.04 0.21 1.66
CA PRO A 69 14.44 -0.52 0.48
C PRO A 69 15.61 -1.46 0.82
N ARG A 70 15.54 -2.70 0.35
CA ARG A 70 16.62 -3.65 0.56
C ARG A 70 17.76 -3.25 -0.36
N SER A 71 18.90 -2.85 0.20
CA SER A 71 20.14 -2.67 -0.55
C SER A 71 20.37 -3.94 -1.37
N VAL A 72 20.46 -3.83 -2.69
CA VAL A 72 20.85 -4.94 -3.55
C VAL A 72 22.32 -5.21 -3.23
N ILE A 73 22.58 -6.20 -2.37
CA ILE A 73 23.95 -6.64 -2.07
C ILE A 73 24.48 -7.24 -3.38
N GLY A 74 25.31 -6.49 -4.11
CA GLY A 74 25.97 -6.98 -5.32
C GLY A 74 26.17 -5.95 -6.44
N TRP A 75 25.50 -4.80 -6.41
CA TRP A 75 25.74 -3.71 -7.38
C TRP A 75 26.50 -2.58 -6.71
N SER A 76 27.63 -2.22 -7.29
CA SER A 76 28.59 -1.24 -6.79
C SER A 76 27.95 0.14 -6.60
N GLY A 77 27.85 0.58 -5.34
CA GLY A 77 28.04 1.99 -4.95
C GLY A 77 26.95 3.01 -5.28
N GLU A 78 25.90 2.69 -6.02
CA GLU A 78 24.77 3.63 -6.22
C GLU A 78 23.64 3.33 -5.23
N GLU A 79 23.31 4.30 -4.38
CA GLU A 79 22.02 4.35 -3.69
C GLU A 79 20.94 4.45 -4.77
N THR A 80 20.42 3.31 -5.24
CA THR A 80 19.35 3.29 -6.22
C THR A 80 18.09 3.83 -5.54
N ALA A 81 17.77 5.09 -5.80
CA ALA A 81 16.49 5.66 -5.39
C ALA A 81 15.37 4.84 -6.03
N PHE A 82 14.40 4.41 -5.22
CA PHE A 82 13.22 3.72 -5.73
C PHE A 82 12.15 4.76 -6.04
N PRO A 83 11.49 4.70 -7.21
CA PRO A 83 10.39 5.59 -7.49
C PRO A 83 9.18 5.23 -6.63
N TRP A 84 8.63 6.23 -5.94
CA TRP A 84 7.42 6.14 -5.15
C TRP A 84 6.27 6.80 -5.91
N ASN A 85 5.11 6.17 -5.95
CA ASN A 85 3.88 6.85 -6.35
C ASN A 85 3.14 7.31 -5.10
N ILE A 86 2.94 8.62 -4.95
CA ILE A 86 2.20 9.23 -3.84
C ILE A 86 1.07 10.05 -4.45
N ASP A 87 -0.17 9.64 -4.21
CA ASP A 87 -1.39 10.31 -4.70
C ASP A 87 -1.42 10.58 -6.22
N GLY A 88 -0.72 9.76 -7.01
CA GLY A 88 -0.61 9.88 -8.46
C GLY A 88 0.67 10.55 -8.96
N GLU A 89 1.49 11.13 -8.08
CA GLU A 89 2.76 11.76 -8.43
C GLU A 89 3.95 10.83 -8.19
N LEU A 90 4.95 10.89 -9.07
CA LEU A 90 6.20 10.15 -8.90
C LEU A 90 7.19 10.96 -8.08
N VAL A 91 7.75 10.34 -7.04
CA VAL A 91 8.71 10.94 -6.12
C VAL A 91 9.90 10.00 -5.96
N GLU A 92 11.12 10.51 -6.04
CA GLU A 92 12.34 9.75 -5.76
C GLU A 92 12.72 9.90 -4.29
N ILE A 93 12.86 8.78 -3.58
CA ILE A 93 13.29 8.76 -2.19
C ILE A 93 14.41 7.72 -2.08
N ALA A 94 15.63 8.20 -1.81
CA ALA A 94 16.84 7.37 -1.71
C ALA A 94 16.85 6.46 -0.46
N ASN A 95 16.02 6.77 0.54
CA ASN A 95 16.18 6.28 1.90
C ASN A 95 14.90 5.66 2.51
N GLU A 96 15.03 5.24 3.76
CA GLU A 96 13.93 4.73 4.60
C GLU A 96 12.77 5.74 4.67
N VAL A 97 11.55 5.25 4.48
CA VAL A 97 10.31 6.04 4.55
C VAL A 97 9.52 5.64 5.79
N LEU A 98 9.17 6.63 6.62
CA LEU A 98 8.26 6.47 7.76
C LEU A 98 6.93 7.16 7.44
N ILE A 99 5.86 6.36 7.38
CA ILE A 99 4.50 6.85 7.14
C ILE A 99 3.71 6.72 8.43
N ARG A 100 2.98 7.78 8.82
CA ARG A 100 2.13 7.80 10.02
C ARG A 100 0.74 8.33 9.67
N TYR A 101 -0.29 7.62 10.10
CA TYR A 101 -1.67 7.99 9.81
C TYR A 101 -2.29 8.73 11.01
N GLY A 102 -2.48 10.03 10.85
CA GLY A 102 -3.03 10.90 11.89
C GLY A 102 -4.55 10.81 11.99
N ASN A 103 -5.08 10.91 13.20
CA ASN A 103 -6.50 11.11 13.43
C ASN A 103 -6.78 12.62 13.51
N ARG A 104 -7.55 13.18 12.57
CA ARG A 104 -7.82 14.65 12.45
C ARG A 104 -8.37 15.30 13.74
N LYS A 105 -8.82 14.52 14.73
CA LYS A 105 -9.27 15.04 16.04
C LYS A 105 -8.19 15.73 16.89
N ARG A 106 -6.89 15.62 16.53
CA ARG A 106 -5.78 16.31 17.22
C ARG A 106 -5.26 17.58 16.53
N MET A 107 -5.93 18.09 15.49
CA MET A 107 -5.71 19.46 15.01
C MET A 107 -6.74 20.42 15.64
N LYS A 108 -6.75 20.52 16.97
CA LYS A 108 -7.36 21.66 17.65
C LYS A 108 -6.24 22.64 18.00
N LYS A 109 -6.11 23.66 17.15
CA LYS A 109 -5.71 25.03 17.47
C LYS A 109 -4.51 25.14 18.44
N LEU A 110 -3.29 25.11 17.91
CA LEU A 110 -2.18 25.81 18.54
C LEU A 110 -2.18 27.22 17.93
N ILE A 111 -2.75 28.16 18.69
CA ILE A 111 -2.55 29.61 18.47
C ILE A 111 -1.23 29.96 19.15
#